data_AF-A0A1T1CFW9-F1
#
_entry.id   AF-A0A1T1CFW9-F1
#
_cell.length_a   1.000
_cell.length_b   1.000
_cell.length_c   1.000
_cell.angle_alpha   90.00
_cell.angle_beta   90.00
_cell.angle_gamma   90.00
#
_symmetry.space_group_name_H-M   'P 1'
#
loop_
_entity.id
_entity.type
_entity.pdbx_description
1 polymer ?
#
loop_
_entity_poly.entity_id
_entity_poly.type
_entity_poly.pdbx_seq_one_letter_code
_entity_poly.pdbx_strand_id
1 'polypeptide(L)'
;MKEFKLDQHPKISAGFKVPENYFDTFSATLLADLPNKEAKVIPLFSKRKKLIWAAAAIFIGVLSIPLYNHFHSSTTEFDSTYLENYLAYQPNITEYDLINEINLNQSLPLLESTSADLTTVEDYLIKEGNIEQLIIE
;
A
#
# COMPACT_ATOMS: atom_id res chain seq x y z
N MET A 1 -21.43 86.43 -44.47
CA MET A 1 -21.65 86.40 -43.01
C MET A 1 -20.57 87.26 -42.36
N LYS A 2 -20.89 88.05 -41.32
CA LYS A 2 -19.90 88.91 -40.64
C LYS A 2 -18.98 88.05 -39.77
N GLU A 3 -17.71 88.42 -39.68
CA GLU A 3 -16.69 87.71 -38.91
C GLU A 3 -16.98 87.85 -37.40
N PHE A 4 -17.15 86.72 -36.70
CA PHE A 4 -17.36 86.71 -35.26
C PHE A 4 -15.99 86.78 -34.55
N LYS A 5 -15.67 87.93 -33.95
CA LYS A 5 -14.43 88.16 -33.20
C LYS A 5 -14.70 87.90 -31.72
N LEU A 6 -14.17 86.80 -31.20
CA LEU A 6 -14.41 86.32 -29.83
C LEU A 6 -13.87 87.26 -28.74
N ASP A 7 -12.89 88.10 -29.09
CA ASP A 7 -12.18 88.99 -28.16
C ASP A 7 -12.95 90.27 -27.79
N GLN A 8 -14.00 90.60 -28.56
CA GLN A 8 -14.73 91.86 -28.42
C GLN A 8 -16.01 91.74 -27.58
N HIS A 9 -16.32 90.54 -27.07
CA HIS A 9 -17.51 90.28 -26.26
C HIS A 9 -17.13 89.97 -24.81
N PRO A 10 -17.92 90.45 -23.82
CA PRO A 10 -17.66 90.14 -22.42
C PRO A 10 -17.74 88.62 -22.20
N LYS A 11 -16.66 88.06 -21.64
CA LYS A 11 -16.54 86.63 -21.35
C LYS A 11 -17.67 86.25 -20.38
N ILE A 12 -18.67 85.53 -20.88
CA ILE A 12 -19.78 84.99 -20.08
C ILE A 12 -19.22 84.21 -18.89
N SER A 13 -19.67 84.54 -17.68
CA SER A 13 -19.29 83.80 -16.48
C SER A 13 -19.82 82.37 -16.60
N ALA A 14 -18.92 81.39 -16.47
CA ALA A 14 -19.34 79.99 -16.45
C ALA A 14 -20.36 79.79 -15.32
N GLY A 15 -21.57 79.35 -15.66
CA GLY A 15 -22.65 79.12 -14.69
C GLY A 15 -22.36 77.97 -13.72
N PHE A 16 -21.46 77.07 -14.09
CA PHE A 16 -20.95 76.01 -13.23
C PHE A 16 -19.47 76.28 -12.93
N LYS A 17 -19.20 76.71 -11.70
CA LYS A 17 -17.85 76.76 -11.15
C LYS A 17 -17.70 75.60 -10.16
N VAL A 18 -16.60 74.88 -10.27
CA VAL A 18 -16.25 73.86 -9.28
C VAL A 18 -16.00 74.54 -7.93
N PRO A 19 -16.37 73.88 -6.80
CA PRO A 19 -16.00 74.35 -5.48
C PRO A 19 -14.48 74.48 -5.34
N GLU A 20 -14.05 75.39 -4.46
CA GLU A 20 -12.65 75.54 -4.10
C GLU A 20 -12.11 74.20 -3.55
N ASN A 21 -10.95 73.77 -4.05
CA ASN A 21 -10.26 72.53 -3.65
C ASN A 21 -11.04 71.22 -3.91
N TYR A 22 -12.02 71.21 -4.83
CA TYR A 22 -12.73 69.99 -5.21
C TYR A 22 -11.78 68.89 -5.70
N PHE A 23 -10.88 69.21 -6.63
CA PHE A 23 -9.94 68.24 -7.20
C PHE A 23 -8.84 67.80 -6.21
N ASP A 24 -8.49 68.67 -5.26
CA ASP A 24 -7.48 68.35 -4.23
C ASP A 24 -8.00 67.32 -3.23
N THR A 25 -9.29 67.39 -2.88
CA THR A 25 -9.92 66.53 -1.87
C THR A 25 -10.61 65.28 -2.45
N PHE A 26 -10.95 65.30 -3.74
CA PHE A 26 -11.66 64.21 -4.42
C PHE A 26 -10.96 62.85 -4.33
N SER A 27 -9.64 62.83 -4.47
CA SER A 27 -8.87 61.58 -4.39
C SER A 27 -8.93 60.96 -3.00
N ALA A 28 -8.85 61.79 -1.96
CA ALA A 28 -8.90 61.35 -0.57
C ALA A 28 -10.29 60.84 -0.17
N THR A 29 -11.36 61.51 -0.61
CA THR A 29 -12.74 61.08 -0.32
C THR A 29 -13.07 59.75 -1.00
N LEU A 30 -12.68 59.59 -2.27
CA LEU A 30 -12.86 58.32 -2.98
C LEU A 30 -12.17 57.15 -2.27
N LEU A 31 -10.91 57.33 -1.85
CA LEU A 31 -10.15 56.30 -1.14
C LEU A 31 -10.73 55.99 0.25
N ALA A 32 -11.35 56.96 0.90
CA ALA A 32 -12.03 56.76 2.18
C ALA A 32 -13.38 56.02 2.03
N ASP A 33 -14.10 56.27 0.93
CA ASP A 33 -15.39 55.65 0.62
C ASP A 33 -15.24 54.24 0.03
N LEU A 34 -14.04 53.88 -0.41
CA LEU A 34 -13.69 52.53 -0.84
C LEU A 34 -13.76 51.57 0.35
N PRO A 35 -14.59 50.51 0.29
CA PRO A 35 -14.67 49.56 1.39
C PRO A 35 -13.33 48.86 1.56
N ASN A 36 -12.70 49.04 2.73
CA ASN A 36 -11.54 48.26 3.20
C ASN A 36 -11.98 46.81 3.42
N LYS A 37 -12.27 46.10 2.34
CA LYS A 37 -12.61 44.68 2.35
C LYS A 37 -11.30 43.92 2.42
N GLU A 38 -10.78 43.74 3.63
CA GLU A 38 -9.75 42.74 3.86
C GLU A 38 -10.24 41.41 3.29
N ALA A 39 -9.48 40.85 2.35
CA ALA A 39 -9.85 39.59 1.72
C ALA A 39 -9.94 38.54 2.82
N LYS A 40 -11.11 37.89 2.95
CA LYS A 40 -11.35 36.84 3.94
C LYS A 40 -10.41 35.66 3.67
N VAL A 41 -9.25 35.66 4.32
CA VAL A 41 -8.29 34.56 4.25
C VAL A 41 -8.81 33.41 5.12
N ILE A 42 -9.14 32.30 4.49
CA ILE A 42 -9.47 31.05 5.18
C ILE A 42 -8.23 30.14 5.16
N PRO A 43 -7.69 29.73 6.32
CA PRO A 43 -6.52 28.87 6.36
C PRO A 43 -6.86 27.48 5.81
N LEU A 44 -6.33 27.15 4.62
CA LEU A 44 -6.61 25.91 3.90
C LEU A 44 -6.18 24.67 4.70
N PHE A 45 -5.02 24.74 5.35
CA PHE A 45 -4.46 23.65 6.15
C PHE A 45 -5.30 23.36 7.40
N SER A 46 -5.91 24.38 8.02
CA SER A 46 -6.69 24.17 9.25
C SER A 46 -7.99 23.40 9.01
N LYS A 47 -8.58 23.55 7.83
CA LYS A 47 -9.83 22.84 7.46
C LYS A 47 -9.60 21.42 6.93
N ARG A 48 -8.40 21.11 6.42
CA ARG A 48 -8.07 19.81 5.83
C ARG A 48 -7.33 18.87 6.79
N LYS A 49 -7.10 19.25 8.06
CA LYS A 49 -6.44 18.39 9.06
C LYS A 49 -7.06 16.99 9.13
N LYS A 50 -8.39 16.87 9.14
CA LYS A 50 -9.08 15.57 9.19
C LYS A 50 -8.77 14.68 7.97
N LEU A 51 -8.68 15.26 6.77
CA LEU A 51 -8.32 14.52 5.55
C LEU A 51 -6.85 14.10 5.56
N ILE A 52 -5.97 14.97 6.08
CA ILE A 52 -4.54 14.65 6.22
C ILE A 52 -4.34 13.50 7.23
N TRP A 53 -5.05 13.52 8.36
CA TRP A 53 -5.04 12.43 9.33
C TRP A 53 -5.61 11.13 8.75
N ALA A 54 -6.69 11.20 7.96
CA ALA A 54 -7.25 10.04 7.27
C ALA A 54 -6.24 9.43 6.27
N ALA A 55 -5.58 10.27 5.46
CA ALA A 55 -4.56 9.82 4.52
C ALA A 55 -3.35 9.17 5.25
N ALA A 56 -2.92 9.75 6.37
CA ALA A 56 -1.84 9.18 7.19
C ALA A 56 -2.22 7.83 7.78
N ALA A 57 -3.45 7.66 8.28
CA ALA A 57 -3.94 6.38 8.81
C ALA A 57 -3.98 5.28 7.74
N ILE A 58 -4.43 5.61 6.52
CA ILE A 58 -4.42 4.67 5.39
C ILE A 58 -2.99 4.28 5.03
N PHE A 59 -2.08 5.26 4.97
CA PHE A 59 -0.67 5.00 4.65
C PHE A 59 -0.03 4.04 5.66
N ILE A 60 -0.23 4.29 6.96
CA ILE A 60 0.25 3.41 8.04
C ILE A 60 -0.39 2.03 7.92
N GLY A 61 -1.70 1.95 7.67
CA GLY A 61 -2.41 0.69 7.50
C GLY A 61 -1.85 -0.14 6.34
N VAL A 62 -1.65 0.46 5.18
CA VAL A 62 -1.09 -0.21 3.99
C VAL A 62 0.35 -0.66 4.24
N LEU A 63 1.17 0.17 4.89
CA LEU A 63 2.55 -0.19 5.23
C LEU A 63 2.61 -1.30 6.30
N SER A 64 1.62 -1.35 7.20
CA SER A 64 1.55 -2.33 8.29
C SER A 64 1.27 -3.75 7.79
N ILE A 65 0.59 -3.93 6.65
CA ILE A 65 0.23 -5.26 6.11
C ILE A 65 1.47 -6.13 5.79
N PRO A 66 2.45 -5.69 4.97
CA PRO A 66 3.63 -6.51 4.68
C PRO A 66 4.51 -6.73 5.93
N LEU A 67 4.58 -5.74 6.83
CA LEU A 67 5.28 -5.87 8.11
C LEU A 67 4.64 -6.95 8.99
N TYR A 68 3.31 -6.94 9.12
CA TYR A 68 2.58 -7.94 9.88
C TYR A 68 2.78 -9.35 9.30
N ASN A 69 2.68 -9.49 7.98
CA ASN A 69 2.91 -10.76 7.31
C ASN A 69 4.36 -11.24 7.49
N HIS A 70 5.36 -10.36 7.49
CA HIS A 70 6.75 -10.75 7.73
C HIS A 70 6.97 -11.34 9.14
N PHE A 71 6.35 -10.76 10.17
CA PHE A 71 6.51 -11.23 11.55
C PHE A 71 5.58 -12.40 11.93
N HIS A 72 4.45 -12.57 11.23
CA HIS A 72 3.45 -13.61 11.50
C HIS A 72 3.26 -14.62 10.38
N SER A 73 4.22 -14.71 9.44
CA SER A 73 4.24 -15.85 8.52
C SER A 73 4.47 -17.12 9.35
N SER A 74 3.37 -17.77 9.72
CA SER A 74 3.37 -19.17 10.11
C SER A 74 4.13 -19.93 9.04
N THR A 75 5.09 -20.74 9.47
CA THR A 75 5.86 -21.65 8.63
C THR A 75 4.94 -22.24 7.58
N THR A 76 5.31 -22.10 6.30
CA THR A 76 4.64 -22.79 5.21
C THR A 76 4.63 -24.28 5.56
N GLU A 77 3.50 -24.79 6.06
CA GLU A 77 3.32 -26.22 6.22
C GLU A 77 3.52 -26.81 4.84
N PHE A 78 4.61 -27.57 4.68
CA PHE A 78 4.92 -28.17 3.40
C PHE A 78 3.81 -29.16 3.09
N ASP A 79 3.13 -28.94 1.96
CA ASP A 79 2.15 -29.89 1.45
C ASP A 79 2.82 -31.26 1.28
N SER A 80 2.11 -32.35 1.62
CA SER A 80 2.65 -33.71 1.53
C SER A 80 3.12 -34.01 0.12
N THR A 81 2.40 -33.51 -0.88
CA THR A 81 2.76 -33.62 -2.30
C THR A 81 4.09 -32.94 -2.60
N TYR A 82 4.37 -31.80 -1.96
CA TYR A 82 5.63 -31.09 -2.15
C TYR A 82 6.80 -31.82 -1.49
N LEU A 83 6.59 -32.37 -0.28
CA LEU A 83 7.60 -33.18 0.41
C LEU A 83 7.94 -34.46 -0.35
N GLU A 84 6.91 -35.15 -0.86
CA GLU A 84 7.08 -36.38 -1.64
C GLU A 84 7.91 -36.11 -2.90
N ASN A 85 7.57 -35.07 -3.66
CA ASN A 85 8.35 -34.69 -4.83
C ASN A 85 9.79 -34.30 -4.47
N TYR A 86 9.98 -33.55 -3.39
CA TYR A 86 11.32 -33.17 -2.94
C TYR A 86 12.16 -34.41 -2.62
N LEU A 87 11.61 -35.38 -1.89
CA LEU A 87 12.31 -36.63 -1.56
C LEU A 87 12.56 -37.50 -2.79
N ALA A 88 11.58 -37.62 -3.70
CA ALA A 88 11.68 -38.46 -4.89
C ALA A 88 12.71 -37.96 -5.91
N TYR A 89 12.87 -36.63 -6.04
CA TYR A 89 13.80 -36.03 -6.99
C TYR A 89 15.15 -35.65 -6.38
N GLN A 90 15.36 -35.90 -5.08
CA GLN A 90 16.63 -35.57 -4.42
C GLN A 90 17.74 -36.54 -4.87
N PRO A 91 18.79 -36.08 -5.58
CA PRO A 91 19.75 -36.97 -6.23
C PRO A 91 20.81 -37.55 -5.28
N ASN A 92 20.93 -37.01 -4.07
CA ASN A 92 21.98 -37.34 -3.10
C ASN A 92 21.45 -38.09 -1.86
N ILE A 93 20.18 -38.49 -1.87
CA ILE A 93 19.59 -39.34 -0.83
C ILE A 93 19.20 -40.64 -1.50
N THR A 94 19.80 -41.74 -1.05
CA THR A 94 19.41 -43.07 -1.54
C THR A 94 18.29 -43.65 -0.67
N GLU A 95 17.56 -44.61 -1.21
CA GLU A 95 16.51 -45.32 -0.47
C GLU A 95 17.05 -45.95 0.83
N TYR A 96 18.28 -46.47 0.80
CA TYR A 96 18.95 -47.04 1.98
C TYR A 96 19.26 -45.99 3.05
N ASP A 97 19.61 -44.77 2.66
CA ASP A 97 19.85 -43.68 3.61
C ASP A 97 18.55 -43.29 4.33
N LEU A 98 17.41 -43.28 3.61
CA LEU A 98 16.09 -43.02 4.19
C LEU A 98 15.69 -44.12 5.18
N ILE A 99 15.86 -45.38 4.81
CA ILE A 99 15.56 -46.53 5.67
C ILE A 99 16.38 -46.46 6.95
N ASN A 100 17.68 -46.17 6.84
CA ASN A 100 18.57 -46.08 7.99
C ASN A 100 18.19 -44.92 8.91
N GLU A 101 17.89 -43.74 8.37
CA GLU A 101 17.49 -42.57 9.17
C GLU A 101 16.14 -42.78 9.88
N ILE A 102 15.15 -43.39 9.21
CA ILE A 102 13.85 -43.72 9.79
C ILE A 102 14.00 -44.77 10.91
N ASN A 103 14.88 -45.76 10.72
CA ASN A 103 15.16 -46.80 11.71
C ASN A 103 15.91 -46.25 12.93
N LEU A 104 16.90 -45.38 12.72
CA LEU A 104 17.67 -44.75 13.80
C LEU A 104 16.85 -43.79 14.66
N ASN A 105 15.81 -43.15 14.08
CA ASN A 105 15.00 -42.13 14.74
C ASN A 105 13.64 -42.66 15.24
N GLN A 106 13.51 -43.98 15.46
CA GLN A 106 12.22 -44.59 15.77
C GLN A 106 11.55 -44.06 17.05
N SER A 107 10.56 -43.20 16.83
CA SER A 107 9.20 -43.43 17.32
C SER A 107 8.19 -43.05 16.23
N LEU A 108 8.06 -43.90 15.21
CA LEU A 108 6.96 -43.83 14.24
C LEU A 108 5.91 -44.91 14.60
N PRO A 109 4.70 -44.54 15.06
CA PRO A 109 3.62 -45.50 15.33
C PRO A 109 3.04 -46.18 14.07
N LEU A 110 3.57 -45.86 12.88
CA LEU A 110 3.13 -46.41 11.59
C LEU A 110 3.61 -47.85 11.34
N LEU A 111 4.55 -48.36 12.14
CA LEU A 111 5.05 -49.74 12.05
C LEU A 111 4.33 -50.72 12.99
N GLU A 112 3.25 -50.29 13.65
CA GLU A 112 2.32 -51.21 14.29
C GLU A 112 1.45 -51.89 13.22
N SER A 113 2.11 -52.61 12.31
CA SER A 113 1.48 -53.46 11.32
C SER A 113 0.65 -54.50 12.06
N THR A 114 -0.67 -54.41 11.92
CA THR A 114 -1.58 -55.47 12.34
C THR A 114 -1.13 -56.77 11.71
N SER A 115 -1.17 -57.87 12.47
CA SER A 115 -0.65 -59.21 12.09
C SER A 115 -1.10 -59.74 10.73
N ALA A 116 -2.20 -59.22 10.17
CA ALA A 116 -2.70 -59.57 8.84
C ALA A 116 -1.79 -59.07 7.70
N ASP A 117 -1.11 -57.94 7.86
CA ASP A 117 -0.26 -57.36 6.80
C ASP A 117 1.12 -58.04 6.74
N LEU A 118 1.57 -58.58 7.88
CA LEU A 118 2.81 -59.36 7.96
C LEU A 118 2.69 -60.67 7.17
N THR A 119 1.53 -61.35 7.21
CA THR A 119 1.32 -62.60 6.45
C THR A 119 1.29 -62.38 4.94
N THR A 120 0.77 -61.23 4.47
CA THR A 120 0.76 -60.90 3.04
C THR A 120 2.13 -60.51 2.53
N VAL A 121 2.93 -59.80 3.35
CA VAL A 121 4.32 -59.49 3.04
C VAL A 121 5.17 -60.76 3.05
N GLU A 122 4.98 -61.65 4.03
CA GLU A 122 5.68 -62.95 4.11
C GLU A 122 5.40 -63.81 2.87
N ASP A 123 4.13 -63.99 2.49
CA ASP A 123 3.77 -64.75 1.28
C ASP A 123 4.35 -64.13 0.01
N TYR A 124 4.40 -62.79 -0.09
CA TYR A 124 4.98 -62.11 -1.25
C TYR A 124 6.50 -62.33 -1.34
N LEU A 125 7.21 -62.25 -0.21
CA LEU A 125 8.66 -62.49 -0.16
C LEU A 125 9.01 -63.96 -0.44
N ILE A 126 8.19 -64.90 0.03
CA ILE A 126 8.37 -66.32 -0.26
C ILE A 126 8.10 -66.63 -1.74
N LYS A 127 7.14 -65.94 -2.36
CA LYS A 127 6.71 -66.20 -3.74
C LYS A 127 7.61 -65.54 -4.79
N GLU A 128 8.00 -64.28 -4.58
CA GLU A 128 8.73 -63.48 -5.59
C GLU A 128 10.17 -63.17 -5.17
N GLY A 129 10.54 -63.35 -3.90
CA GLY A 129 11.87 -63.06 -3.38
C GLY A 129 12.84 -64.25 -3.50
N ASN A 130 14.05 -63.99 -4.01
CA ASN A 130 15.16 -64.94 -3.90
C ASN A 130 15.69 -64.94 -2.46
N ILE A 131 14.98 -65.63 -1.57
CA ILE A 131 15.29 -65.76 -0.14
C ILE A 131 16.71 -66.26 0.12
N GLU A 132 17.34 -67.00 -0.81
CA GLU A 132 18.73 -67.42 -0.67
C GLU A 132 19.71 -66.24 -0.76
N GLN A 133 19.40 -65.22 -1.57
CA GLN A 133 20.26 -64.04 -1.72
C GLN A 133 20.24 -63.15 -0.47
N LEU A 134 19.10 -63.05 0.20
CA LEU A 134 18.93 -62.27 1.43
C LEU A 134 19.62 -62.88 2.66
N ILE A 135 19.98 -64.17 2.61
CA ILE A 135 20.69 -64.87 3.70
C ILE A 135 22.22 -64.76 3.52
N ILE A 136 22.68 -64.48 2.30
CA ILE A 136 24.11 -64.50 1.93
C ILE A 136 24.76 -63.10 2.00
N GLU A 137 23.97 -62.04 1.89
CA GLU A 137 24.40 -60.65 2.08
C GLU A 137 24.31 -60.21 3.55
#